data_AF-U2KF37-F1
#
_entry.id   AF-U2KF37-F1
#
_cell.length_a   1.000
_cell.length_b   1.000
_cell.length_c   1.000
_cell.angle_alpha   90.00
_cell.angle_beta   90.00
_cell.angle_gamma   90.00
#
_symmetry.space_group_name_H-M   'P 1'
#
loop_
_entity.id
_entity.type
_entity.pdbx_description
1 polymer ?
#
loop_
_entity_poly.entity_id
_entity_poly.type
_entity_poly.pdbx_seq_one_letter_code
_entity_poly.pdbx_strand_id
1 'polypeptide(L)'
;MQTQNMYELAERLKQLREKKKAAEQQLKDIHAEIAQTEYQLSMQMAETETQNFTRAGTMFALTTKIRASAVAGRKEELYAALKENGCGDLVYETVNANSLSAFVKEQIAENQDTVPEWLSGLVHVYEQTAVSVRQSAK
;
A
#
# COMPACT_ATOMS: atom_id res chain seq x y z
N MET A 1 -18.00 29.73 -21.21
CA MET A 1 -17.92 28.27 -21.44
C MET A 1 -16.69 27.61 -20.80
N GLN A 2 -15.50 28.24 -20.73
CA GLN A 2 -14.30 27.60 -20.14
C GLN A 2 -14.38 27.35 -18.62
N THR A 3 -15.00 28.24 -17.84
CA THR A 3 -15.12 28.10 -16.37
C THR A 3 -16.08 26.98 -15.95
N GLN A 4 -17.06 26.65 -16.78
CA GLN A 4 -18.06 25.62 -16.48
C GLN A 4 -17.43 24.22 -16.45
N ASN A 5 -16.47 23.96 -17.34
CA ASN A 5 -15.68 22.74 -17.34
C ASN A 5 -14.79 22.63 -16.08
N MET A 6 -14.20 23.73 -15.62
CA MET A 6 -13.36 23.73 -14.41
C MET A 6 -14.15 23.40 -13.12
N TYR A 7 -15.33 23.99 -12.93
CA TYR A 7 -16.16 23.71 -11.75
C TYR A 7 -16.74 22.29 -11.78
N GLU A 8 -17.14 21.80 -12.96
CA GLU A 8 -17.58 20.41 -13.15
C GLU A 8 -16.46 19.41 -12.82
N LEU A 9 -15.23 19.67 -13.27
CA LEU A 9 -14.07 18.84 -12.94
C LEU A 9 -13.74 18.90 -11.44
N ALA A 10 -13.85 20.07 -10.80
CA ALA A 10 -13.62 20.22 -9.37
C ALA A 10 -14.63 19.41 -8.53
N GLU A 11 -15.92 19.49 -8.88
CA GLU A 11 -16.96 18.72 -8.20
C GLU A 11 -16.80 17.22 -8.46
N ARG A 12 -16.46 16.82 -9.70
CA ARG A 12 -16.14 15.43 -10.02
C ARG A 12 -14.94 14.92 -9.23
N LEU A 13 -13.87 15.70 -9.09
CA LEU A 13 -12.69 15.33 -8.29
C LEU A 13 -13.04 15.12 -6.82
N LYS A 14 -13.87 16.00 -6.26
CA LYS A 14 -14.38 15.87 -4.88
C LYS A 14 -15.18 14.57 -4.72
N GLN A 15 -16.15 14.32 -5.61
CA GLN A 15 -16.96 13.10 -5.58
C GLN A 15 -16.12 11.83 -5.72
N LEU A 16 -15.09 11.84 -6.57
CA LEU A 16 -14.18 10.69 -6.72
C LEU A 16 -13.37 10.43 -5.45
N ARG A 17 -12.90 11.48 -4.75
CA ARG A 17 -12.19 11.33 -3.47
C ARG A 17 -13.08 10.75 -2.38
N GLU A 18 -14.33 11.21 -2.29
CA GLU A 18 -15.30 10.64 -1.34
C GLU A 18 -15.66 9.19 -1.68
N LYS A 19 -15.88 8.87 -2.96
CA LYS A 19 -16.09 7.48 -3.41
C LYS A 19 -14.90 6.58 -3.08
N LYS A 20 -13.66 7.05 -3.32
CA LYS A 20 -12.45 6.32 -2.95
C LYS A 20 -12.42 6.02 -1.45
N LYS A 21 -12.67 7.04 -0.62
CA LYS A 21 -12.70 6.88 0.84
C LYS A 21 -13.77 5.88 1.31
N ALA A 22 -14.97 5.95 0.72
CA ALA A 22 -16.04 5.01 1.02
C ALA A 22 -15.68 3.56 0.60
N ALA A 23 -15.11 3.39 -0.59
CA ALA A 23 -14.67 2.08 -1.07
C ALA A 23 -13.50 1.51 -0.22
N GLU A 24 -12.55 2.34 0.21
CA GLU A 24 -11.49 1.94 1.14
C GLU A 24 -12.06 1.47 2.49
N GLN A 25 -13.14 2.09 2.97
CA GLN A 25 -13.81 1.64 4.18
C GLN A 25 -14.54 0.31 3.96
N GLN A 26 -15.32 0.19 2.88
CA GLN A 26 -16.00 -1.05 2.53
C GLN A 26 -15.02 -2.22 2.37
N LEU A 27 -13.85 -1.97 1.79
CA LEU A 27 -12.80 -2.98 1.66
C LEU A 27 -12.30 -3.47 3.02
N LYS A 28 -12.13 -2.55 4.00
CA LYS A 28 -11.74 -2.93 5.37
C LYS A 28 -12.82 -3.77 6.03
N ASP A 29 -14.09 -3.39 5.86
CA ASP A 29 -15.22 -4.09 6.47
C ASP A 29 -15.35 -5.51 5.90
N ILE A 30 -15.28 -5.66 4.56
CA ILE A 30 -15.27 -6.96 3.89
C ILE A 30 -14.08 -7.81 4.34
N HIS A 31 -12.88 -7.21 4.49
CA HIS A 31 -11.71 -7.94 4.94
C HIS A 31 -11.90 -8.50 6.37
N ALA A 32 -12.52 -7.71 7.26
CA ALA A 32 -12.85 -8.17 8.61
C ALA A 32 -13.91 -9.28 8.60
N GLU A 33 -14.95 -9.15 7.79
CA GLU A 33 -16.00 -10.16 7.65
C GLU A 33 -15.46 -11.49 7.09
N ILE A 34 -14.57 -11.44 6.10
CA ILE A 34 -13.87 -12.61 5.57
C ILE A 34 -13.06 -13.28 6.67
N ALA A 35 -12.22 -12.53 7.40
CA ALA A 35 -11.39 -13.10 8.45
C ALA A 35 -12.21 -13.76 9.57
N GLN A 36 -13.32 -13.13 9.97
CA GLN A 36 -14.24 -13.70 10.95
C GLN A 36 -14.90 -14.99 10.44
N THR A 37 -15.38 -14.99 9.20
CA THR A 37 -16.04 -16.15 8.58
C THR A 37 -15.06 -17.31 8.38
N GLU A 38 -13.83 -17.03 7.94
CA GLU A 38 -12.76 -18.01 7.82
C GLU A 38 -12.44 -18.66 9.17
N TYR A 39 -12.34 -17.85 10.23
CA TYR A 39 -12.11 -18.37 11.57
C TYR A 39 -13.26 -19.29 12.02
N GLN A 40 -14.51 -18.85 11.89
CA GLN A 40 -15.68 -19.66 12.26
C GLN A 40 -15.75 -20.96 11.47
N LEU A 41 -15.52 -20.91 10.16
CA LEU A 41 -15.51 -22.09 9.31
C LEU A 41 -14.37 -23.05 9.72
N SER A 42 -13.18 -22.54 9.99
CA SER A 42 -12.05 -23.36 10.43
C SER A 42 -12.31 -24.05 11.77
N MET A 43 -12.95 -23.36 12.71
CA MET A 43 -13.37 -23.92 14.00
C MET A 43 -14.38 -25.04 13.83
N GLN A 44 -15.43 -24.82 13.03
CA GLN A 44 -16.43 -25.85 12.75
C GLN A 44 -15.84 -27.06 12.03
N MET A 45 -14.94 -26.84 11.07
CA MET A 45 -14.23 -27.93 10.39
C MET A 45 -13.36 -28.72 11.37
N ALA A 46 -12.70 -28.06 12.32
CA ALA A 46 -11.92 -28.74 13.35
C ALA A 46 -12.80 -29.53 14.33
N GLU A 47 -13.90 -28.94 14.82
CA GLU A 47 -14.86 -29.57 15.73
C GLU A 47 -15.54 -30.81 15.13
N THR A 48 -15.76 -30.79 13.82
CA THR A 48 -16.38 -31.90 13.08
C THR A 48 -15.38 -32.86 12.47
N GLU A 49 -14.07 -32.67 12.74
CA GLU A 49 -12.97 -33.43 12.13
C GLU A 49 -13.00 -33.43 10.58
N THR A 50 -13.61 -32.41 9.98
CA THR A 50 -13.74 -32.25 8.52
C THR A 50 -12.47 -31.64 7.95
N GLN A 51 -11.60 -32.45 7.35
CA GLN A 51 -10.38 -31.94 6.72
C GLN A 51 -10.66 -31.12 5.45
N ASN A 52 -11.65 -31.51 4.65
CA ASN A 52 -12.10 -30.78 3.47
C ASN A 52 -13.53 -31.15 3.08
N PHE A 53 -14.20 -30.26 2.34
CA PHE A 53 -15.51 -30.51 1.73
C PHE A 53 -15.67 -29.69 0.44
N THR A 54 -16.58 -30.13 -0.45
CA THR A 54 -16.92 -29.40 -1.67
C THR A 54 -18.38 -28.96 -1.65
N ARG A 55 -18.64 -27.67 -1.91
CA ARG A 55 -19.98 -27.11 -2.00
C ARG A 55 -20.07 -26.20 -3.22
N ALA A 56 -21.08 -26.42 -4.07
CA ALA A 56 -21.34 -25.62 -5.27
C ALA A 56 -20.12 -25.45 -6.20
N GLY A 57 -19.30 -26.51 -6.35
CA GLY A 57 -18.10 -26.48 -7.20
C GLY A 57 -16.84 -25.90 -6.53
N THR A 58 -16.93 -25.43 -5.28
CA THR A 58 -15.78 -24.89 -4.52
C THR A 58 -15.38 -25.87 -3.43
N MET A 59 -14.08 -26.21 -3.37
CA MET A 59 -13.50 -27.01 -2.29
C MET A 59 -12.98 -26.11 -1.17
N PHE A 60 -13.28 -26.48 0.06
CA PHE A 60 -12.82 -25.84 1.29
C PHE A 60 -11.98 -26.86 2.06
N ALA A 61 -10.77 -26.50 2.49
CA ALA A 61 -9.88 -27.42 3.18
C ALA A 61 -9.17 -26.73 4.35
N LEU A 62 -9.03 -27.44 5.47
CA LEU A 62 -8.17 -27.00 6.57
C LEU A 62 -6.72 -27.09 6.11
N THR A 63 -6.00 -25.96 6.23
CA THR A 63 -4.57 -25.90 5.95
C THR A 63 -3.84 -25.27 7.11
N THR A 64 -2.73 -25.87 7.51
CA THR A 64 -1.80 -25.27 8.48
C THR A 64 -0.76 -24.48 7.72
N LYS A 65 -0.68 -23.18 7.97
CA LYS A 65 0.37 -22.31 7.43
C LYS A 65 1.24 -21.81 8.57
N ILE A 66 2.55 -21.98 8.46
CA ILE A 66 3.49 -21.33 9.37
C ILE A 66 3.46 -19.83 9.05
N ARG A 67 3.15 -19.03 10.07
CA ARG A 67 3.23 -17.56 10.00
C ARG A 67 4.37 -17.14 10.92
N ALA A 68 5.31 -16.38 10.37
CA ALA A 68 6.36 -15.72 11.15
C ALA A 68 6.15 -14.21 11.07
N SER A 69 6.33 -13.52 12.18
CA SER A 69 6.34 -12.06 12.25
C SER A 69 7.60 -11.60 12.97
N ALA A 70 8.07 -10.40 12.62
CA ALA A 70 9.20 -9.80 13.33
C ALA A 70 8.81 -9.55 14.79
N VAL A 71 9.72 -9.86 15.70
CA VAL A 71 9.58 -9.48 17.11
C VAL A 71 9.58 -7.95 17.21
N ALA A 72 8.66 -7.40 18.00
CA ALA A 72 8.54 -5.95 18.19
C ALA A 72 9.89 -5.35 18.65
N GLY A 73 10.31 -4.27 17.99
CA GLY A 73 11.58 -3.59 18.28
C GLY A 73 12.85 -4.26 17.71
N ARG A 74 12.77 -5.47 17.15
CA ARG A 74 13.94 -6.21 16.62
C ARG A 74 13.98 -6.30 15.10
N LYS A 75 13.31 -5.37 14.43
CA LYS A 75 13.21 -5.36 12.97
C LYS A 75 14.57 -5.20 12.29
N GLU A 76 15.42 -4.32 12.84
CA GLU A 76 16.76 -4.06 12.30
C GLU A 76 17.68 -5.28 12.47
N GLU A 77 17.67 -5.91 13.65
CA GLU A 77 18.40 -7.17 13.91
C GLU A 77 17.95 -8.28 12.96
N LEU A 78 16.64 -8.43 12.73
CA LEU A 78 16.11 -9.40 11.78
C LEU A 78 16.61 -9.12 10.36
N TYR A 79 16.63 -7.85 9.94
CA TYR A 79 17.07 -7.48 8.60
C TYR A 79 18.56 -7.73 8.40
N ALA A 80 19.39 -7.39 9.39
CA ALA A 80 20.82 -7.68 9.37
C ALA A 80 21.06 -9.19 9.28
N ALA A 81 20.41 -9.98 10.14
CA ALA A 81 20.53 -11.43 10.12
C ALA A 81 20.09 -12.04 8.77
N LEU A 82 18.99 -11.57 8.18
CA LEU A 82 18.55 -12.04 6.86
C LEU A 82 19.58 -11.73 5.77
N LYS A 83 20.17 -10.53 5.77
CA LYS A 83 21.20 -10.13 4.81
C LYS A 83 22.48 -10.95 4.98
N GLU A 84 22.96 -11.12 6.21
CA GLU A 84 24.17 -11.90 6.52
C GLU A 84 24.03 -13.38 6.11
N ASN A 85 22.81 -13.93 6.18
CA ASN A 85 22.52 -15.31 5.80
C ASN A 85 22.13 -15.47 4.31
N GLY A 86 22.36 -14.46 3.47
CA GLY A 86 22.11 -14.54 2.03
C GLY A 86 20.63 -14.47 1.64
N CYS A 87 19.74 -14.12 2.58
CA CYS A 87 18.32 -13.91 2.36
C CYS A 87 17.97 -12.42 2.21
N GLY A 88 18.91 -11.61 1.70
CA GLY A 88 18.74 -10.16 1.55
C GLY A 88 17.54 -9.77 0.68
N ASP A 89 17.17 -10.60 -0.29
CA ASP A 89 16.02 -10.36 -1.18
C ASP A 89 14.67 -10.36 -0.45
N LEU A 90 14.59 -10.92 0.76
CA LEU A 90 13.40 -10.83 1.62
C LEU A 90 13.25 -9.45 2.26
N VAL A 91 14.32 -8.66 2.29
CA VAL A 91 14.37 -7.34 2.94
C VAL A 91 14.15 -6.26 1.87
N TYR A 92 12.94 -5.69 1.85
CA TYR A 92 12.63 -4.54 1.01
C TYR A 92 13.06 -3.24 1.70
N GLU A 93 14.15 -2.65 1.23
CA GLU A 93 14.56 -1.29 1.59
C GLU A 93 13.88 -0.30 0.64
N THR A 94 13.12 0.63 1.20
CA THR A 94 12.39 1.62 0.41
C THR A 94 12.87 3.01 0.78
N VAL A 95 13.05 3.85 -0.23
CA VAL A 95 13.23 5.28 -0.04
C VAL A 95 11.86 5.92 -0.09
N ASN A 96 11.55 6.80 0.87
CA ASN A 96 10.29 7.54 0.84
C ASN A 96 10.25 8.43 -0.41
N ALA A 97 9.28 8.21 -1.29
CA ALA A 97 9.19 8.93 -2.55
C ALA A 97 9.08 10.46 -2.38
N ASN A 98 8.36 10.93 -1.35
CA ASN A 98 8.21 12.36 -1.10
C ASN A 98 9.53 12.98 -0.62
N SER A 99 10.22 12.30 0.31
CA SER A 99 11.54 12.73 0.78
C SER A 99 12.56 12.73 -0.36
N LEU A 100 12.53 11.70 -1.22
CA LEU A 100 13.39 11.62 -2.39
C LEU A 100 13.08 12.75 -3.38
N SER A 101 11.81 13.04 -3.68
CA SER A 101 11.44 14.16 -4.56
C SER A 101 11.90 15.51 -4.02
N ALA A 102 11.75 15.75 -2.71
CA ALA A 102 12.23 16.98 -2.07
C ALA A 102 13.75 17.09 -2.17
N PHE A 103 14.48 16.04 -1.81
CA PHE A 103 15.92 15.99 -1.90
C PHE A 103 16.43 16.18 -3.35
N VAL A 104 15.86 15.47 -4.33
CA VAL A 104 16.25 15.62 -5.74
C VAL A 104 15.99 17.04 -6.25
N LYS A 105 14.91 17.69 -5.81
CA LYS A 105 14.65 19.10 -6.15
C LYS A 105 15.71 20.04 -5.58
N GLU A 106 16.14 19.83 -4.34
CA GLU A 106 17.23 20.59 -3.71
C GLU A 106 18.54 20.38 -4.48
N GLN A 107 18.88 19.13 -4.80
CA GLN A 107 20.07 18.80 -5.59
C GLN A 107 20.06 19.49 -6.96
N ILE A 108 18.93 19.52 -7.66
CA ILE A 108 18.81 20.21 -8.96
C ILE A 108 19.09 21.71 -8.81
N ALA A 109 18.50 22.36 -7.80
CA ALA A 109 18.68 23.79 -7.56
C ALA A 109 20.15 24.16 -7.24
N GLU A 110 20.86 23.27 -6.52
CA GLU A 110 22.28 23.46 -6.20
C GLU A 110 23.23 23.13 -7.37
N ASN A 111 22.77 22.34 -8.35
CA ASN A 111 23.56 21.84 -9.48
C ASN A 111 23.11 22.45 -10.82
N GLN A 112 22.95 23.78 -10.85
CA GLN A 112 22.65 24.54 -12.09
C GLN A 112 21.39 24.05 -12.82
N ASP A 113 20.36 23.71 -12.06
CA ASP A 113 19.08 23.19 -12.57
C ASP A 113 19.21 21.85 -13.34
N THR A 114 20.24 21.04 -13.01
CA THR A 114 20.44 19.71 -13.60
C THR A 114 20.51 18.60 -12.55
N VAL A 115 20.12 17.39 -12.95
CA VAL A 115 20.22 16.19 -12.09
C VAL A 115 21.70 15.80 -11.97
N PRO A 116 22.24 15.63 -10.76
CA PRO A 116 23.61 15.16 -10.56
C PRO A 116 23.87 13.81 -11.22
N GLU A 117 25.09 13.60 -11.75
CA GLU A 117 25.46 12.38 -12.49
C GLU A 117 25.22 11.09 -11.71
N TRP A 118 25.49 11.08 -10.40
CA TRP A 118 25.30 9.91 -9.54
C TRP A 118 23.82 9.51 -9.35
N LEU A 119 22.88 10.42 -9.60
CA LEU A 119 21.44 10.15 -9.63
C LEU A 119 20.92 9.86 -11.05
N SER A 120 21.72 10.18 -12.07
CA SER A 120 21.35 9.97 -13.47
C SER A 120 21.05 8.50 -13.75
N GLY A 121 19.91 8.22 -14.38
CA GLY A 121 19.44 6.85 -14.65
C GLY A 121 18.86 6.11 -13.45
N LEU A 122 19.00 6.63 -12.23
CA LEU A 122 18.41 6.07 -11.01
C LEU A 122 17.09 6.74 -10.64
N VAL A 123 16.88 7.99 -11.07
CA VAL A 123 15.65 8.75 -10.83
C VAL A 123 15.03 9.24 -12.14
N HIS A 124 13.70 9.26 -12.17
CA HIS A 124 12.94 9.87 -13.26
C HIS A 124 12.34 11.18 -12.76
N VAL A 125 12.85 12.31 -13.26
CA VAL A 125 12.41 13.66 -12.87
C VAL A 125 11.45 14.20 -13.92
N TYR A 126 10.27 14.64 -13.46
CA TYR A 126 9.27 15.28 -14.30
C TYR A 126 8.50 16.33 -13.49
N GLU A 127 8.00 17.36 -14.17
CA GLU A 127 7.14 18.35 -13.56
C GLU A 127 5.68 17.87 -13.58
N GLN A 128 5.00 17.91 -12.43
CA GLN A 128 3.59 17.55 -12.31
C GLN A 128 2.78 18.73 -11.79
N THR A 129 1.92 19.29 -12.64
CA THR A 129 0.89 20.24 -12.20
C THR A 129 -0.24 19.49 -11.53
N ALA A 130 -0.53 19.81 -10.26
CA ALA A 130 -1.54 19.13 -9.47
C ALA A 130 -2.51 20.11 -8.78
N VAL A 131 -3.77 19.71 -8.63
CA VAL A 131 -4.78 20.47 -7.88
C VAL A 131 -4.78 20.04 -6.41
N SER A 132 -4.48 20.98 -5.51
CA SER A 132 -4.61 20.79 -4.06
C SER A 132 -6.04 21.12 -3.61
N VAL A 133 -6.69 20.19 -2.91
CA VAL A 133 -8.03 20.38 -2.33
C VAL A 133 -7.87 20.59 -0.82
N ARG A 134 -8.34 21.74 -0.30
CA ARG A 134 -8.39 22.04 1.13
C ARG A 134 -9.79 22.55 1.47
N GLN A 135 -10.31 22.19 2.63
CA GLN A 135 -11.54 22.81 3.14
C GLN A 135 -11.17 24.20 3.68
N SER A 136 -11.93 25.22 3.30
CA SER A 136 -11.81 26.53 3.94
C SER A 136 -12.45 26.46 5.32
N ALA A 137 -11.79 26.98 6.35
CA ALA A 137 -12.48 27.33 7.59
C ALA A 137 -13.55 28.39 7.26
N LYS A 138 -14.70 28.32 7.94
CA LYS A 138 -15.71 29.39 7.95
C LYS A 138 -15.27 30.48 8.92
#